data_AF-A0AA42SMH2-F1
#
_entry.id   AF-A0AA42SMH2-F1
#
_cell.length_a   1.000
_cell.length_b   1.000
_cell.length_c   1.000
_cell.angle_alpha   90.00
_cell.angle_beta   90.00
_cell.angle_gamma   90.00
#
_symmetry.space_group_name_H-M   'P 1'
#
loop_
_entity.id
_entity.type
_entity.pdbx_description
1 polymer ?
#
loop_
_entity_poly.entity_id
_entity_poly.type
_entity_poly.pdbx_seq_one_letter_code
_entity_poly.pdbx_strand_id
1 'polypeptide(L)' 'MTNRHIYGTVLYNRNKGVLRKEDYIFMRDCLEKHLENMQLSDFDHSQQIDDLKQLFIKLDHTINRL' A
#
# COMPACT_ATOMS: atom_id res chain seq x y z
N MET A 1 -30.24 2.16 -36.96
CA MET A 1 -29.10 1.37 -36.45
C MET A 1 -29.08 1.49 -34.94
N THR A 2 -29.56 0.46 -34.24
CA THR A 2 -29.72 0.48 -32.78
C THR A 2 -28.34 0.27 -32.15
N ASN A 3 -27.87 1.26 -31.41
CA ASN A 3 -26.52 1.28 -30.84
C ASN A 3 -26.38 0.16 -29.79
N ARG A 4 -25.65 -0.91 -30.13
CA ARG A 4 -25.51 -2.15 -29.33
C ARG A 4 -24.83 -1.92 -27.97
N HIS A 5 -24.27 -0.73 -27.73
CA HIS A 5 -23.60 -0.34 -26.50
C HIS A 5 -24.52 0.12 -25.35
N ILE A 6 -25.83 0.28 -25.59
CA ILE A 6 -26.76 0.80 -24.57
C ILE A 6 -26.95 -0.17 -23.38
N TYR A 7 -26.72 -1.47 -23.57
CA TYR A 7 -26.88 -2.51 -22.53
C TYR A 7 -25.56 -3.08 -22.01
N GLY A 8 -24.42 -2.40 -22.24
CA GLY A 8 -23.13 -2.85 -21.72
C GLY A 8 -23.02 -2.61 -20.22
N THR A 9 -23.23 -3.66 -19.40
CA THR A 9 -23.11 -3.64 -17.93
C THR A 9 -21.67 -3.49 -17.40
N VAL A 10 -20.74 -2.96 -18.19
CA VAL A 10 -19.32 -2.91 -17.80
C VAL A 10 -18.71 -1.56 -18.17
N LEU A 11 -19.03 -0.55 -17.36
CA LEU A 11 -18.14 0.60 -17.15
C LEU A 11 -16.96 0.14 -16.27
N TYR A 12 -16.13 -0.75 -16.81
CA TYR A 12 -14.88 -1.14 -16.17
C TYR A 12 -13.96 0.07 -16.11
N ASN A 13 -13.60 0.49 -14.90
CA ASN A 13 -12.65 1.57 -14.67
C ASN A 13 -11.44 1.02 -13.93
N ARG A 14 -10.32 0.89 -14.66
CA ARG A 14 -9.02 0.41 -14.13
C ARG A 14 -8.43 1.27 -13.01
N ASN A 15 -8.95 2.47 -12.77
CA ASN A 15 -8.49 3.36 -11.70
C ASN A 15 -9.24 3.10 -10.38
N LYS A 16 -10.32 2.32 -10.38
CA LYS A 16 -11.01 1.92 -9.15
C LYS A 16 -10.22 0.79 -8.48
N GLY A 17 -9.91 0.96 -7.19
CA GLY A 17 -9.12 0.00 -6.41
C GLY A 17 -7.60 0.16 -6.54
N VAL A 18 -7.13 1.20 -7.24
CA VAL A 18 -5.69 1.52 -7.31
C VAL A 18 -5.34 2.42 -6.12
N LEU A 19 -4.31 2.03 -5.38
CA LEU A 19 -3.77 2.83 -4.28
C LEU A 19 -3.16 4.12 -4.82
N ARG A 20 -3.51 5.23 -4.17
CA ARG A 20 -2.94 6.56 -4.40
C ARG A 20 -1.76 6.78 -3.47
N LYS A 21 -0.98 7.81 -3.77
CA LYS A 21 0.15 8.23 -2.94
C LYS A 21 -0.23 8.41 -1.47
N GLU A 22 -1.39 9.02 -1.21
CA GLU A 22 -1.95 9.20 0.14
C GLU A 22 -2.15 7.87 0.87
N ASP A 23 -2.66 6.85 0.18
CA ASP A 23 -2.85 5.52 0.75
C ASP A 23 -1.51 4.88 1.13
N TYR A 24 -0.47 5.04 0.30
CA TYR A 24 0.87 4.54 0.61
C TYR A 24 1.52 5.27 1.79
N ILE A 25 1.31 6.59 1.92
CA ILE A 25 1.77 7.36 3.08
C ILE A 25 1.08 6.86 4.34
N PHE A 26 -0.24 6.64 4.29
CA PHE A 26 -0.97 6.08 5.42
C PHE A 26 -0.45 4.68 5.82
N MET A 27 -0.18 3.81 4.85
CA MET A 27 0.44 2.51 5.10
C MET A 27 1.79 2.64 5.79
N ARG A 28 2.63 3.60 5.35
CA ARG A 28 3.93 3.87 5.98
C ARG A 28 3.76 4.24 7.45
N ASP A 29 2.88 5.19 7.75
CA ASP A 29 2.64 5.65 9.12
C ASP A 29 2.10 4.53 10.04
N CYS A 30 1.30 3.61 9.49
CA CYS A 30 0.87 2.40 10.21
C CYS A 30 2.03 1.45 10.50
N LEU A 31 2.93 1.24 9.54
CA LEU A 31 4.10 0.37 9.72
C LEU A 31 5.10 0.98 10.70
N GLU A 32 5.25 2.31 10.75
CA GLU A 32 6.11 3.00 11.73
C GLU A 32 5.62 2.75 13.15
N LYS A 33 4.32 2.89 13.41
CA LYS A 33 3.73 2.55 14.72
C LYS A 33 3.93 1.08 15.08
N HIS A 34 3.87 0.19 14.10
CA HIS A 34 4.12 -1.23 14.32
C HIS A 34 5.59 -1.50 14.68
N LEU A 35 6.53 -0.80 14.03
CA LEU A 35 7.95 -0.85 14.37
C LEU A 35 8.22 -0.36 15.80
N GLU A 36 7.63 0.77 16.20
CA GLU A 36 7.73 1.27 17.58
C GLU A 36 7.24 0.22 18.59
N ASN A 37 6.09 -0.41 18.34
CA ASN A 37 5.58 -1.46 19.21
C ASN A 37 6.50 -2.69 19.28
N MET A 38 7.13 -3.08 18.17
CA MET A 38 8.10 -4.18 18.17
C MET A 38 9.37 -3.83 18.95
N GLN A 39 9.84 -2.58 18.86
CA GLN A 39 11.02 -2.12 19.60
C GLN A 39 10.79 -2.00 21.11
N LEU A 40 9.56 -1.69 21.52
CA LEU A 40 9.15 -1.64 22.93
C LEU A 40 8.83 -3.03 23.51
N SER A 41 8.85 -4.07 22.67
CA SER A 41 8.57 -5.44 23.10
C SER A 41 9.80 -6.08 23.73
N ASP A 42 9.61 -6.87 24.79
CA ASP A 42 10.69 -7.65 25.44
C ASP A 42 11.16 -8.87 24.61
N PHE A 43 10.57 -9.10 23.44
CA PHE A 43 10.88 -10.23 22.57
C PHE A 43 11.91 -9.85 21.49
N ASP A 44 12.73 -10.82 21.07
CA ASP A 44 13.66 -10.63 19.96
C ASP A 44 12.92 -10.66 18.61
N HIS A 45 12.72 -9.47 18.05
CA HIS A 45 12.12 -9.26 16.72
C HIS A 45 13.17 -8.86 15.66
N SER A 46 14.46 -9.12 15.88
CA SER A 46 15.55 -8.62 15.02
C SER A 46 15.33 -8.93 13.54
N GLN A 47 14.94 -10.17 13.20
CA GLN A 47 14.68 -10.56 11.80
C GLN A 47 13.48 -9.82 11.20
N GLN A 48 12.41 -9.66 11.98
CA GLN A 48 11.19 -9.01 11.52
C GLN A 48 11.41 -7.51 11.29
N ILE A 49 12.24 -6.90 12.14
CA ILE A 49 12.68 -5.51 11.97
C ILE A 49 13.49 -5.34 10.68
N ASP A 50 14.39 -6.26 10.37
CA ASP A 50 15.16 -6.20 9.12
C ASP A 50 14.30 -6.40 7.87
N ASP A 51 13.34 -7.32 7.92
CA ASP A 51 12.36 -7.50 6.85
C ASP A 51 11.48 -6.23 6.67
N LEU A 52 11.09 -5.61 7.79
CA LEU A 52 10.32 -4.37 7.77
C LEU A 52 11.10 -3.19 7.18
N LYS A 53 12.41 -3.08 7.47
CA LYS A 53 13.28 -2.07 6.85
C LYS A 53 13.32 -2.23 5.33
N GLN A 54 13.41 -3.46 4.83
CA GLN A 54 13.37 -3.70 3.38
C GLN A 54 12.01 -3.30 2.78
N LEU A 55 10.92 -3.53 3.50
CA LEU A 55 9.59 -3.10 3.09
C LEU A 55 9.49 -1.58 3.01
N PHE A 56 10.00 -0.84 4.00
CA PHE A 56 10.03 0.62 3.98
C PHE A 56 10.76 1.17 2.75
N ILE A 57 11.94 0.62 2.42
CA ILE A 57 12.70 1.05 1.24
C ILE A 57 11.88 0.88 -0.05
N LYS A 58 11.20 -0.26 -0.21
CA LYS A 58 10.34 -0.52 -1.37
C LYS A 58 9.12 0.40 -1.41
N LEU A 59 8.53 0.67 -0.25
CA LEU A 59 7.37 1.54 -0.09
C LEU A 59 7.73 2.98 -0.46
N ASP A 60 8.82 3.52 0.09
CA ASP A 60 9.31 4.86 -0.23
C ASP A 60 9.67 5.00 -1.71
N HIS A 61 10.30 3.99 -2.30
CA HIS A 61 10.57 3.99 -3.73
C HIS A 61 9.26 4.05 -4.56
N THR A 62 8.21 3.37 -4.11
CA THR A 62 6.89 3.41 -4.76
C THR A 62 6.23 4.78 -4.60
N ILE A 63 6.27 5.37 -3.40
CA ILE A 63 5.74 6.72 -3.11
C ILE A 63 6.46 7.79 -3.95
N ASN A 64 7.77 7.67 -4.13
CA ASN A 64 8.56 8.61 -4.92
C ASN A 64 8.27 8.52 -6.43
N ARG A 65 7.81 7.36 -6.91
CA ARG A 65 7.47 7.13 -8.32
C ARG A 65 6.04 7.55 -8.69
N LEU A 66 5.16 7.72 -7.70
CA LEU A 66 3.78 8.19 -7.85
C LEU A 66 3.69 9.71 -7.74
#